data_AF-A0AAU2BWM4-F1
#
_entry.id   AF-A0AAU2BWM4-F1
#
_cell.length_a   1.000
_cell.length_b   1.000
_cell.length_c   1.000
_cell.angle_alpha   90.00
_cell.angle_beta   90.00
_cell.angle_gamma   90.00
#
_symmetry.space_group_name_H-M   'P 1'
#
loop_
_entity.id
_entity.type
_entity.pdbx_description
1 polymer ?
#
loop_
_entity_poly.entity_id
_entity_poly.type
_entity_poly.pdbx_seq_one_letter_code
_entity_poly.pdbx_strand_id
1 'polypeptide(L)'
;MTSSYPSLSHALAEALVDVLWFIDGSEDEQMDQDDAVKVMEGVAHVISTLPNDQQQELIALLGEMAAAETNPARREFLEEFPEGFGLIDDLS
;
A
#
# COMPACT_ATOMS: atom_id res chain seq x y z
N MET A 1 0.39 -9.20 26.60
CA MET A 1 -0.25 -8.79 25.35
C MET A 1 0.40 -9.59 24.24
N THR A 2 -0.30 -10.54 23.64
CA THR A 2 0.15 -11.14 22.39
C THR A 2 -0.02 -10.06 21.33
N SER A 3 1.07 -9.60 20.72
CA SER A 3 0.99 -8.63 19.63
C SER A 3 0.15 -9.27 18.52
N SER A 4 -0.92 -8.59 18.07
CA SER A 4 -1.68 -9.00 16.88
C SER A 4 -0.81 -9.02 15.63
N TYR A 5 0.30 -8.28 15.66
CA TYR A 5 1.22 -8.13 14.55
C TYR A 5 2.56 -8.83 14.82
N PRO A 6 3.12 -9.53 13.81
CA PRO A 6 4.42 -10.19 13.90
C PRO A 6 5.59 -9.18 13.98
N SER A 7 5.45 -7.96 13.46
CA SER A 7 6.47 -6.91 13.50
C SER A 7 5.86 -5.50 13.46
N LEU A 8 6.67 -4.48 13.78
CA LEU A 8 6.29 -3.08 13.59
C LEU A 8 6.07 -2.76 12.10
N SER A 9 6.93 -3.28 11.22
CA SER A 9 6.80 -3.09 9.77
C SER A 9 5.45 -3.60 9.26
N HIS A 10 5.01 -4.77 9.71
CA HIS A 10 3.70 -5.30 9.32
C HIS A 10 2.55 -4.42 9.81
N ALA A 11 2.61 -3.95 11.06
CA ALA A 11 1.58 -3.05 11.60
C ALA A 11 1.53 -1.71 10.86
N LEU A 12 2.68 -1.16 10.46
CA LEU A 12 2.75 0.09 9.70
C LEU A 12 2.32 -0.10 8.25
N ALA A 13 2.67 -1.22 7.62
CA ALA A 13 2.23 -1.56 6.27
C ALA A 13 0.70 -1.70 6.22
N GLU A 14 0.10 -2.41 7.18
CA GLU A 14 -1.35 -2.54 7.27
C GLU A 14 -2.03 -1.19 7.47
N ALA A 15 -1.56 -0.38 8.43
CA ALA A 15 -2.12 0.95 8.66
C ALA A 15 -1.98 1.88 7.45
N LEU A 16 -0.87 1.80 6.72
CA LEU A 16 -0.64 2.59 5.51
C LEU A 16 -1.60 2.16 4.40
N VAL A 17 -1.73 0.85 4.14
CA VAL A 17 -2.66 0.29 3.15
C VAL A 17 -4.09 0.70 3.48
N ASP A 18 -4.51 0.63 4.75
CA ASP A 18 -5.88 1.00 5.15
C ASP A 18 -6.21 2.46 4.82
N VAL A 19 -5.26 3.36 5.05
CA VAL A 19 -5.43 4.78 4.72
C VAL A 19 -5.48 4.97 3.21
N LEU A 20 -4.61 4.31 2.45
CA LEU A 20 -4.55 4.48 1.00
C LEU A 20 -5.76 3.84 0.30
N TRP A 21 -6.23 2.69 0.79
CA TRP A 21 -7.47 2.07 0.34
C TRP A 21 -8.68 2.97 0.58
N PHE A 22 -8.74 3.65 1.73
CA PHE A 22 -9.78 4.63 1.99
C PHE A 22 -9.72 5.82 1.01
N ILE A 23 -8.52 6.33 0.74
CA ILE A 23 -8.30 7.42 -0.21
C ILE A 23 -8.68 7.01 -1.63
N ASP A 24 -8.27 5.83 -2.08
CA ASP A 24 -8.58 5.29 -3.40
C ASP A 24 -10.10 5.12 -3.62
N GLY A 25 -10.81 4.68 -2.57
CA GLY A 25 -12.27 4.57 -2.59
C GLY A 25 -13.03 5.87 -2.31
N SER A 26 -12.34 7.00 -2.10
CA SER A 26 -13.00 8.28 -1.79
C SER A 26 -13.59 8.92 -3.04
N GLU A 27 -14.86 9.30 -2.96
CA GLU A 27 -15.53 10.10 -3.99
C GLU A 27 -15.28 11.60 -3.78
N ASP A 28 -15.52 12.43 -4.81
CA ASP A 28 -15.27 13.88 -4.82
C ASP A 28 -15.97 14.65 -3.67
N GLU A 29 -17.07 14.10 -3.16
CA GLU A 29 -17.82 14.67 -2.02
C GLU A 29 -17.09 14.44 -0.68
N GLN A 30 -16.23 13.42 -0.61
CA GLN A 30 -15.50 12.99 0.57
C GLN A 30 -14.09 13.60 0.57
N MET A 31 -13.45 13.64 -0.60
CA MET A 31 -12.12 14.21 -0.75
C MET A 31 -11.93 14.84 -2.13
N ASP A 32 -11.25 15.99 -2.18
CA ASP A 32 -10.83 16.59 -3.44
C ASP A 32 -9.87 15.64 -4.18
N GLN A 33 -10.17 15.34 -5.45
CA GLN A 33 -9.38 14.38 -6.24
C GLN A 33 -7.92 14.81 -6.41
N ASP A 34 -7.65 16.11 -6.55
CA ASP A 34 -6.27 16.59 -6.70
C ASP A 34 -5.49 16.38 -5.40
N ASP A 35 -6.16 16.51 -4.25
CA ASP A 35 -5.55 16.20 -2.96
C ASP A 35 -5.35 14.70 -2.74
N ALA A 36 -6.26 13.85 -3.25
CA ALA A 36 -6.08 12.40 -3.28
C ALA A 36 -4.82 11.98 -4.04
N VAL A 37 -4.72 12.47 -5.27
CA VAL A 37 -3.58 12.20 -6.15
C VAL A 37 -2.28 12.67 -5.49
N LYS A 38 -2.25 13.89 -4.92
CA LYS A 38 -1.05 14.41 -4.23
C LYS A 38 -0.61 13.51 -3.06
N VAL A 39 -1.54 12.98 -2.28
CA VAL A 39 -1.20 12.08 -1.17
C VAL A 39 -0.63 10.76 -1.72
N MET A 40 -1.27 10.18 -2.72
CA MET A 40 -0.82 8.94 -3.35
C MET A 40 0.58 9.09 -3.97
N GLU A 41 0.81 10.16 -4.74
CA GLU A 41 2.12 10.50 -5.33
C GLU A 41 3.18 10.75 -4.25
N GLY A 42 2.83 11.44 -3.17
CA GLY A 42 3.73 11.69 -2.05
C GLY A 42 4.19 10.40 -1.38
N VAL A 43 3.27 9.44 -1.21
CA VAL A 43 3.60 8.12 -0.67
C VAL A 43 4.46 7.32 -1.66
N ALA A 44 4.10 7.29 -2.94
CA ALA A 44 4.89 6.62 -3.99
C ALA A 44 6.32 7.17 -4.05
N HIS A 45 6.48 8.48 -3.92
CA HIS A 45 7.80 9.10 -3.86
C HIS A 45 8.62 8.59 -2.67
N VAL A 46 8.05 8.56 -1.47
CA VAL A 46 8.78 8.08 -0.28
C VAL A 46 9.16 6.60 -0.46
N ILE A 47 8.21 5.77 -0.86
CA ILE A 47 8.39 4.33 -1.01
C ILE A 47 9.45 3.99 -2.08
N SER A 48 9.41 4.65 -3.24
CA SER A 48 10.39 4.45 -4.33
C SER A 48 11.81 4.92 -3.96
N THR A 49 11.96 5.79 -2.96
CA THR A 49 13.29 6.23 -2.47
C THR A 49 13.89 5.30 -1.40
N LEU A 50 13.13 4.32 -0.91
CA LEU A 50 13.63 3.37 0.08
C LEU A 50 14.79 2.52 -0.51
N PRO A 51 15.74 2.09 0.33
CA PRO A 51 16.71 1.07 -0.04
C PRO A 51 16.04 -0.21 -0.58
N ASN A 52 16.69 -0.88 -1.53
CA ASN A 52 16.11 -2.03 -2.20
C ASN A 52 15.69 -3.16 -1.24
N ASP A 53 16.46 -3.41 -0.17
CA ASP A 53 16.10 -4.39 0.87
C ASP A 53 14.80 -4.04 1.59
N GLN A 54 14.56 -2.76 1.88
CA GLN A 54 13.32 -2.27 2.49
C GLN A 54 12.14 -2.30 1.52
N GLN A 55 12.38 -2.00 0.24
CA GLN A 55 11.37 -2.18 -0.80
C GLN A 55 10.93 -3.65 -0.92
N GLN A 56 11.89 -4.58 -0.93
CA GLN A 56 11.59 -6.01 -0.96
C GLN A 56 10.88 -6.50 0.31
N GLU A 57 11.22 -5.97 1.49
CA GLU A 57 10.47 -6.23 2.73
C GLU A 57 9.01 -5.81 2.58
N LEU A 58 8.75 -4.59 2.09
CA LEU A 58 7.39 -4.09 1.90
C LEU A 58 6.61 -4.93 0.87
N ILE A 59 7.22 -5.27 -0.26
CA ILE A 59 6.60 -6.14 -1.29
C ILE A 59 6.20 -7.49 -0.67
N ALA A 60 7.08 -8.11 0.11
CA ALA A 60 6.79 -9.38 0.75
C ALA A 60 5.60 -9.28 1.71
N LEU A 61 5.55 -8.23 2.54
CA LEU A 61 4.45 -7.97 3.47
C LEU A 61 3.13 -7.76 2.71
N LEU A 62 3.13 -6.96 1.64
CA LEU A 62 1.94 -6.75 0.80
C LEU A 62 1.43 -8.06 0.19
N GLY A 63 2.34 -8.93 -0.27
CA GLY A 63 1.99 -10.26 -0.77
C GLY A 63 1.38 -11.18 0.29
N GLU A 64 1.90 -11.16 1.51
CA GLU A 64 1.31 -11.89 2.64
C GLU A 64 -0.10 -11.36 2.98
N MET A 65 -0.28 -10.04 2.98
CA MET A 65 -1.57 -9.40 3.20
C MET A 65 -2.59 -9.75 2.11
N ALA A 66 -2.19 -9.69 0.83
CA ALA A 66 -3.05 -10.05 -0.30
C ALA A 66 -3.52 -11.51 -0.22
N ALA A 67 -2.60 -12.43 0.13
CA ALA A 67 -2.92 -13.85 0.28
C ALA A 67 -3.92 -14.13 1.41
N ALA A 68 -3.90 -13.30 2.47
CA ALA A 68 -4.83 -13.39 3.59
C ALA A 68 -6.15 -12.63 3.37
N GLU A 69 -6.19 -11.70 2.41
CA GLU A 69 -7.34 -10.83 2.17
C GLU A 69 -8.55 -11.62 1.63
N THR A 70 -9.74 -11.31 2.15
CA THR A 70 -11.01 -11.94 1.77
C THR A 70 -11.86 -11.10 0.83
N ASN A 71 -11.70 -9.77 0.86
CA ASN A 71 -12.34 -8.84 -0.05
C ASN A 71 -11.58 -8.80 -1.39
N PRO A 72 -12.20 -9.21 -2.51
CA PRO A 72 -11.51 -9.27 -3.80
C PRO A 72 -11.00 -7.91 -4.28
N ALA A 73 -11.73 -6.82 -4.04
CA ALA A 73 -11.31 -5.49 -4.49
C ALA A 73 -10.10 -4.98 -3.68
N ARG A 74 -10.09 -5.22 -2.36
CA ARG A 74 -8.93 -4.88 -1.52
C ARG A 74 -7.72 -5.76 -1.84
N ARG A 75 -7.95 -7.01 -2.23
CA ARG A 75 -6.88 -7.91 -2.68
C ARG A 75 -6.24 -7.41 -3.97
N GLU A 76 -7.04 -7.03 -4.96
CA GLU A 76 -6.56 -6.46 -6.22
C GLU A 76 -5.72 -5.21 -5.96
N PHE A 77 -6.20 -4.29 -5.11
CA PHE A 77 -5.42 -3.13 -4.69
C PHE A 77 -4.06 -3.50 -4.06
N LEU A 78 -4.01 -4.51 -3.19
CA LEU A 78 -2.76 -4.98 -2.58
C LEU A 78 -1.80 -5.60 -3.61
N GLU A 79 -2.34 -6.30 -4.61
CA GLU A 79 -1.56 -6.93 -5.70
C GLU A 79 -1.00 -5.88 -6.68
N GLU A 80 -1.76 -4.83 -6.97
CA GLU A 80 -1.36 -3.71 -7.84
C GLU A 80 -0.48 -2.68 -7.13
N PHE A 81 -0.50 -2.63 -5.80
CA PHE A 81 0.23 -1.66 -4.99
C PHE A 81 1.72 -1.56 -5.37
N PRO A 82 2.49 -2.66 -5.48
CA PRO A 82 3.91 -2.56 -5.80
C PRO A 82 4.16 -1.86 -7.14
N GLU A 83 3.32 -2.08 -8.14
CA GLU A 83 3.44 -1.44 -9.45
C GLU A 83 2.99 0.02 -9.38
N GLY A 84 1.79 0.28 -8.86
CA GLY A 84 1.23 1.63 -8.77
C GLY A 84 2.05 2.62 -7.94
N PHE A 85 2.87 2.13 -7.01
CA PHE A 85 3.77 2.93 -6.18
C PHE A 85 5.25 2.86 -6.61
N GLY A 86 5.55 2.23 -7.76
CA GLY A 86 6.90 2.22 -8.36
C GLY A 86 7.93 1.37 -7.61
N LEU A 87 7.50 0.31 -6.93
CA LEU A 87 8.35 -0.68 -6.26
C LEU A 87 8.85 -1.79 -7.19
N ILE A 88 8.12 -2.03 -8.26
CA ILE A 88 8.51 -2.93 -9.35
C ILE A 88 8.37 -2.18 -10.67
N ASP A 89 9.27 -2.48 -11.61
CA ASP A 89 9.10 -2.00 -12.97
C ASP A 89 7.89 -2.70 -13.60
N ASP A 90 7.13 -1.94 -14.36
CA ASP A 90 6.08 -2.42 -15.24
C ASP A 90 6.68 -3.53 -16.13
N LEU A 91 6.24 -4.78 -15.98
CA LEU A 91 6.76 -5.91 -16.75
C LEU A 91 6.25 -5.78 -18.19
N SER A 92 6.89 -4.89 -18.97
CA SER A 92 6.66 -4.71 -20.41
C SER A 92 7.22 -5.85 -21.23
#